data_AF-A0A3Q8I1B2-F1
#
_entry.id   AF-A0A3Q8I1B2-F1
#
_cell.length_a   1.000
_cell.length_b   1.000
_cell.length_c   1.000
_cell.angle_alpha   90.00
_cell.angle_beta   90.00
_cell.angle_gamma   90.00
#
_symmetry.space_group_name_H-M   'P 1'
#
loop_
_entity.id
_entity.type
_entity.pdbx_description
1 polymer ?
#
loop_
_entity_poly.entity_id
_entity_poly.type
_entity_poly.pdbx_seq_one_letter_code
_entity_poly.pdbx_strand_id
1 'polypeptide(L)'
;MQRDVIRQLDERLQQHEQFGDSTKMVVRVIERYKFALEVLARRDDGLRELVSRVEGLDVESADVVFGDLLVRAELEAAISRLETSGPVDASSELLRWLLGEALALVARDRRMGVARRAMGRDFVVGPAGRTWVWDLPDEPTRVGDMLRESIRTGFMPGAESSVEIIRPTPRMVEGLQRACALLYRLVPAMADSIFRHLHCIAVANIRGPRGRMLTGSGGDGTPCMIFIDPDELENPWDTAGHILHEGIHLKLSDLIRTGAIVTDDGPVELPWGRKTALSNCVFAYHAYAHMQVFRAAVQHLGPACHAEFGAPHDYDAPAHAMSVVNNDSKSPFSRAEARLQHLYEQLSGALAPRVTPYGRKLVAWLWDSIRPLDVIADDRSAARSELGTEAPAAPGRAPSSARYRQGQGLSLRRSPSSEVLFALDPGSRKIVTLNLSAWLAFELCDGKTEEEVLSVYAASLGLGAERAWAQLAPALEGLASSGMIERVLEGAHVSGGVSP
;
A
#
# COMPACT_ATOMS: atom_id res chain seq x y z
N MET A 1 20.12 -19.15 -17.11
CA MET A 1 18.77 -19.67 -16.80
C MET A 1 18.28 -19.23 -15.42
N GLN A 2 18.71 -19.84 -14.29
CA GLN A 2 18.21 -19.46 -12.95
C GLN A 2 18.38 -17.97 -12.60
N ARG A 3 19.56 -17.40 -12.89
CA ARG A 3 19.83 -15.96 -12.72
C ARG A 3 18.94 -15.06 -13.56
N ASP A 4 18.59 -15.50 -14.77
CA ASP A 4 17.75 -14.74 -15.69
C ASP A 4 16.29 -14.78 -15.24
N VAL A 5 15.83 -15.94 -14.74
CA VAL A 5 14.50 -16.06 -14.13
C VAL A 5 14.37 -15.12 -12.94
N ILE A 6 15.34 -15.09 -12.01
CA ILE A 6 15.28 -14.21 -10.84
C ILE A 6 15.15 -12.73 -11.25
N ARG A 7 15.94 -12.29 -12.24
CA ARG A 7 15.84 -10.91 -12.76
C ARG A 7 14.49 -10.63 -13.42
N GLN A 8 13.97 -11.55 -14.22
CA GLN A 8 12.64 -11.41 -14.83
C GLN A 8 11.54 -11.34 -13.76
N LEU A 9 11.68 -12.07 -12.65
CA LEU A 9 10.71 -12.04 -11.56
C LEU A 9 10.78 -10.73 -10.76
N ASP A 10 11.99 -10.23 -10.49
CA ASP A 10 12.22 -8.93 -9.89
C ASP A 10 11.49 -7.82 -10.68
N GLU A 11 11.69 -7.82 -12.01
CA GLU A 11 11.03 -6.89 -12.93
C GLU A 11 9.51 -7.10 -13.02
N ARG A 12 9.05 -8.35 -13.20
CA ARG A 12 7.62 -8.68 -13.39
C ARG A 12 6.77 -8.26 -12.20
N LEU A 13 7.28 -8.41 -10.98
CA LEU A 13 6.60 -7.96 -9.77
C LEU A 13 6.44 -6.44 -9.71
N GLN A 14 7.22 -5.66 -10.46
CA GLN A 14 7.12 -4.20 -10.49
C GLN A 14 6.34 -3.66 -11.70
N GLN A 15 6.15 -4.46 -12.75
CA GLN A 15 5.54 -4.01 -14.00
C GLN A 15 4.01 -4.09 -14.02
N HIS A 16 3.38 -4.78 -13.06
CA HIS A 16 1.92 -4.88 -13.04
C HIS A 16 1.30 -3.51 -12.73
N GLU A 17 0.60 -2.93 -13.70
CA GLU A 17 0.07 -1.56 -13.65
C GLU A 17 -0.80 -1.26 -12.41
N GLN A 18 -1.54 -2.25 -11.91
CA GLN A 18 -2.41 -2.05 -10.75
C GLN A 18 -1.70 -2.33 -9.41
N PHE A 19 -0.74 -3.24 -9.38
CA PHE A 19 -0.27 -3.89 -8.14
C PHE A 19 1.26 -3.89 -7.95
N GLY A 20 2.02 -3.69 -9.02
CA GLY A 20 3.47 -3.67 -9.02
C GLY A 20 4.06 -2.28 -9.24
N ASP A 21 3.44 -1.46 -10.09
CA ASP A 21 4.00 -0.18 -10.53
C ASP A 21 3.91 0.90 -9.44
N SER A 22 4.99 1.03 -8.67
CA SER A 22 5.11 2.05 -7.61
C SER A 22 4.99 3.48 -8.11
N THR A 23 5.38 3.77 -9.36
CA THR A 23 5.22 5.12 -9.91
C THR A 23 3.75 5.47 -10.03
N LYS A 24 2.95 4.55 -10.59
CA LYS A 24 1.49 4.72 -10.68
C LYS A 24 0.82 4.73 -9.31
N MET A 25 1.29 3.92 -8.35
CA MET A 25 0.76 3.93 -6.99
C MET A 25 0.97 5.28 -6.30
N VAL A 26 2.20 5.80 -6.30
CA VAL A 26 2.51 7.10 -5.69
C VAL A 26 1.66 8.20 -6.30
N VAL A 27 1.53 8.22 -7.64
CA VAL A 27 0.67 9.17 -8.34
C VAL A 27 -0.79 9.07 -7.89
N ARG A 28 -1.35 7.85 -7.78
CA ARG A 28 -2.72 7.66 -7.28
C ARG A 28 -2.88 8.15 -5.85
N VAL A 29 -1.90 7.90 -4.98
CA VAL A 29 -1.91 8.38 -3.59
C VAL A 29 -1.89 9.91 -3.53
N ILE A 30 -1.03 10.55 -4.33
CA ILE A 30 -0.99 12.01 -4.46
C ILE A 30 -2.36 12.56 -4.90
N GLU A 31 -2.97 11.98 -5.93
CA GLU A 31 -4.27 12.44 -6.42
C GLU A 31 -5.41 12.17 -5.42
N ARG A 32 -5.35 11.08 -4.64
CA ARG A 32 -6.26 10.86 -3.50
C ARG A 32 -6.14 11.99 -2.47
N TYR A 33 -4.91 12.37 -2.13
CA TYR A 33 -4.66 13.43 -1.16
C TYR A 33 -5.11 14.80 -1.67
N LYS A 34 -4.86 15.12 -2.94
CA LYS A 34 -5.40 16.33 -3.58
C LYS A 34 -6.93 16.34 -3.54
N PHE A 35 -7.57 15.22 -3.87
CA PHE A 35 -9.02 15.09 -3.79
C PHE A 35 -9.56 15.32 -2.36
N ALA A 36 -8.95 14.69 -1.35
CA ALA A 36 -9.34 14.87 0.04
C ALA A 36 -9.22 16.34 0.48
N LEU A 37 -8.09 16.99 0.15
CA LEU A 37 -7.88 18.40 0.44
C LEU A 37 -8.90 19.30 -0.26
N GLU A 38 -9.25 19.02 -1.51
CA GLU A 38 -10.29 19.73 -2.27
C GLU A 38 -11.64 19.65 -1.54
N VAL A 39 -12.04 18.46 -1.08
CA VAL A 39 -13.27 18.26 -0.31
C VAL A 39 -13.24 19.06 1.00
N LEU A 40 -12.14 18.96 1.76
CA LEU A 40 -11.97 19.67 3.04
C LEU A 40 -12.01 21.19 2.86
N ALA A 41 -11.38 21.71 1.81
CA ALA A 41 -11.27 23.13 1.53
C ALA A 41 -12.62 23.81 1.19
N ARG A 42 -13.67 23.04 0.86
CA ARG A 42 -15.02 23.61 0.65
C ARG A 42 -15.55 24.31 1.90
N ARG A 43 -15.13 23.87 3.09
CA ARG A 43 -15.56 24.42 4.39
C ARG A 43 -14.45 25.18 5.14
N ASP A 44 -13.25 25.26 4.59
CA ASP A 44 -12.10 25.88 5.24
C ASP A 44 -11.40 26.87 4.28
N ASP A 45 -11.68 28.16 4.47
CA ASP A 45 -11.13 29.26 3.66
C ASP A 45 -9.59 29.25 3.64
N GLY A 46 -8.96 28.99 4.78
CA GLY A 46 -7.50 28.95 4.89
C GLY A 46 -6.88 27.78 4.12
N LEU A 47 -7.61 26.67 4.01
CA LEU A 47 -7.15 25.51 3.24
C LEU A 47 -7.29 25.73 1.72
N ARG A 48 -8.25 26.52 1.24
CA ARG A 48 -8.45 26.78 -0.20
C ARG A 48 -7.22 27.36 -0.89
N GLU A 49 -6.56 28.31 -0.26
CA GLU A 49 -5.34 28.92 -0.81
C GLU A 49 -4.22 27.87 -0.92
N LEU A 50 -4.04 27.05 0.12
CA LEU A 50 -3.04 25.99 0.15
C LEU A 50 -3.32 24.93 -0.92
N VAL A 51 -4.59 24.56 -1.12
CA VAL A 51 -4.99 23.61 -2.19
C VAL A 51 -4.59 24.13 -3.56
N SER A 52 -4.83 25.41 -3.87
CA SER A 52 -4.42 25.97 -5.17
C SER A 52 -2.91 25.86 -5.40
N ARG A 53 -2.10 26.02 -4.34
CA ARG A 53 -0.64 25.85 -4.42
C ARG A 53 -0.24 24.39 -4.59
N VAL A 54 -0.91 23.46 -3.90
CA VAL A 54 -0.70 22.01 -4.04
C VAL A 54 -1.03 21.54 -5.46
N GLU A 55 -2.10 22.05 -6.07
CA GLU A 55 -2.46 21.71 -7.45
C GLU A 55 -1.41 22.12 -8.47
N GLY A 56 -0.66 23.20 -8.19
CA GLY A 56 0.44 23.67 -9.03
C GLY A 56 1.75 22.89 -8.88
N LEU A 57 1.84 21.91 -7.97
CA LEU A 57 3.04 21.11 -7.78
C LEU A 57 3.21 20.08 -8.90
N ASP A 58 4.46 19.88 -9.34
CA ASP A 58 4.82 18.68 -10.09
C ASP A 58 4.81 17.44 -9.18
N VAL A 59 4.86 16.25 -9.80
CA VAL A 59 4.75 14.98 -9.07
C VAL A 59 5.86 14.84 -8.04
N GLU A 60 7.11 15.20 -8.35
CA GLU A 60 8.25 15.09 -7.42
C GLU A 60 8.07 15.98 -6.19
N SER A 61 7.64 17.23 -6.39
CA SER A 61 7.39 18.17 -5.31
C SER A 61 6.20 17.75 -4.44
N ALA A 62 5.12 17.28 -5.09
CA ALA A 62 3.95 16.76 -4.38
C ALA A 62 4.28 15.51 -3.57
N ASP A 63 5.12 14.63 -4.10
CA ASP A 63 5.60 13.42 -3.43
C ASP A 63 6.44 13.75 -2.17
N VAL A 64 7.25 14.82 -2.21
CA VAL A 64 7.96 15.31 -1.02
C VAL A 64 7.01 15.89 0.03
N VAL A 65 6.00 16.67 -0.38
CA VAL A 65 4.99 17.23 0.55
C VAL A 65 4.15 16.11 1.16
N PHE A 66 3.61 15.22 0.35
CA PHE A 66 2.69 14.17 0.79
C PHE A 66 3.39 12.95 1.38
N GLY A 67 4.70 12.79 1.17
CA GLY A 67 5.51 11.79 1.85
C GLY A 67 6.23 12.31 3.09
N ASP A 68 6.05 13.59 3.45
CA ASP A 68 6.48 14.11 4.75
C ASP A 68 5.68 13.44 5.88
N LEU A 69 6.37 12.94 6.90
CA LEU A 69 5.77 12.13 7.96
C LEU A 69 4.60 12.85 8.65
N LEU A 70 4.77 14.14 8.97
CA LEU A 70 3.78 14.90 9.73
C LEU A 70 2.62 15.34 8.84
N VAL A 71 2.93 15.84 7.63
CA VAL A 71 1.89 16.24 6.66
C VAL A 71 0.99 15.05 6.34
N ARG A 72 1.60 13.90 6.05
CA ARG A 72 0.88 12.69 5.68
C ARG A 72 0.05 12.13 6.83
N ALA A 73 0.60 12.08 8.04
CA ALA A 73 -0.12 11.62 9.23
C ALA A 73 -1.34 12.50 9.53
N GLU A 74 -1.18 13.82 9.51
CA GLU A 74 -2.30 14.75 9.74
C GLU A 74 -3.34 14.71 8.62
N LEU A 75 -2.93 14.45 7.39
CA LEU A 75 -3.86 14.29 6.28
C LEU A 75 -4.66 12.98 6.38
N GLU A 76 -4.04 11.87 6.76
CA GLU A 76 -4.78 10.62 7.03
C GLU A 76 -5.72 10.77 8.23
N ALA A 77 -5.30 11.48 9.28
CA ALA A 77 -6.17 11.80 10.40
C ALA A 77 -7.38 12.66 9.96
N ALA A 78 -7.16 13.63 9.06
CA ALA A 78 -8.24 14.45 8.51
C ALA A 78 -9.18 13.64 7.61
N ILE A 79 -8.66 12.71 6.81
CA ILE A 79 -9.49 11.80 6.01
C ILE A 79 -10.29 10.86 6.92
N SER A 80 -9.67 10.30 7.96
CA SER A 80 -10.38 9.47 8.93
C SER A 80 -11.53 10.24 9.61
N ARG A 81 -11.31 11.50 9.99
CA ARG A 81 -12.38 12.38 10.51
C ARG A 81 -13.47 12.66 9.47
N LEU A 82 -13.08 12.93 8.23
CA LEU A 82 -14.02 13.12 7.11
C LEU A 82 -14.93 11.88 6.93
N GLU A 83 -14.35 10.68 6.94
CA GLU A 83 -15.08 9.44 6.70
C GLU A 83 -15.94 8.98 7.89
N THR A 84 -15.56 9.34 9.11
CA THR A 84 -16.30 8.95 10.33
C THR A 84 -17.34 9.99 10.74
N SER A 85 -16.95 11.26 10.79
CA SER A 85 -17.72 12.36 11.38
C SER A 85 -18.29 13.31 10.33
N GLY A 86 -17.83 13.22 9.08
CA GLY A 86 -18.20 14.12 7.99
C GLY A 86 -17.24 15.31 7.87
N PRO A 87 -17.50 16.23 6.93
CA PRO A 87 -16.56 17.30 6.58
C PRO A 87 -16.46 18.44 7.61
N VAL A 88 -17.40 18.51 8.57
CA VAL A 88 -17.37 19.52 9.63
C VAL A 88 -16.24 19.19 10.59
N ASP A 89 -15.34 20.15 10.82
CA ASP A 89 -14.17 20.03 11.70
C ASP A 89 -13.19 18.89 11.34
N ALA A 90 -13.27 18.36 10.11
CA ALA A 90 -12.33 17.36 9.63
C ALA A 90 -10.94 17.95 9.37
N SER A 91 -10.85 19.20 8.89
CA SER A 91 -9.58 19.93 8.79
C SER A 91 -9.16 20.48 10.17
N SER A 92 -7.86 20.49 10.43
CA SER A 92 -7.27 21.03 11.65
C SER A 92 -6.39 22.25 11.35
N GLU A 93 -6.21 23.13 12.32
CA GLU A 93 -5.21 24.21 12.21
C GLU A 93 -3.80 23.66 12.00
N LEU A 94 -3.53 22.48 12.58
CA LEU A 94 -2.27 21.78 12.45
C LEU A 94 -1.99 21.35 11.02
N LEU A 95 -2.99 20.78 10.33
CA LEU A 95 -2.88 20.40 8.92
C LEU A 95 -2.57 21.63 8.04
N ARG A 96 -3.27 22.75 8.26
CA ARG A 96 -3.02 24.00 7.50
C ARG A 96 -1.60 24.50 7.72
N TRP A 97 -1.15 24.53 8.97
CA TRP A 97 0.20 24.97 9.31
C TRP A 97 1.27 24.07 8.68
N LEU A 98 1.16 22.75 8.84
CA LEU A 98 2.12 21.79 8.26
C LEU A 98 2.17 21.88 6.74
N LEU A 99 1.01 21.96 6.08
CA LEU A 99 0.95 22.07 4.63
C LEU A 99 1.56 23.40 4.15
N GLY A 100 1.30 24.50 4.86
CA GLY A 100 1.92 25.80 4.59
C GLY A 100 3.45 25.77 4.69
N GLU A 101 3.98 25.18 5.77
CA GLU A 101 5.42 25.00 5.99
C GLU A 101 6.05 24.10 4.91
N ALA A 102 5.42 22.96 4.60
CA ALA A 102 5.90 22.03 3.59
C ALA A 102 5.98 22.69 2.20
N LEU A 103 4.94 23.41 1.81
CA LEU A 103 4.92 24.16 0.54
C LEU A 103 5.98 25.27 0.51
N ALA A 104 6.22 25.95 1.63
CA ALA A 104 7.25 26.98 1.71
C ALA A 104 8.66 26.39 1.62
N LEU A 105 8.90 25.20 2.20
CA LEU A 105 10.16 24.49 2.12
C LEU A 105 10.42 23.95 0.71
N VAL A 106 9.46 23.25 0.10
CA VAL A 106 9.61 22.67 -1.24
C VAL A 106 9.82 23.73 -2.33
N ALA A 107 9.27 24.94 -2.14
CA ALA A 107 9.55 26.07 -3.02
C ALA A 107 11.02 26.55 -2.96
N ARG A 108 11.73 26.30 -1.86
CA ARG A 108 13.15 26.68 -1.67
C ARG A 108 14.10 25.53 -1.98
N ASP A 109 13.73 24.32 -1.57
CA ASP A 109 14.47 23.09 -1.78
C ASP A 109 13.48 21.95 -2.06
N ARG A 110 13.46 21.50 -3.32
CA ARG A 110 12.53 20.49 -3.83
C ARG A 110 12.64 19.13 -3.14
N ARG A 111 13.68 18.88 -2.35
CA ARG A 111 13.93 17.58 -1.67
C ARG A 111 13.70 17.63 -0.16
N MET A 112 13.32 18.79 0.38
CA MET A 112 13.25 19.02 1.82
C MET A 112 11.81 19.06 2.33
N GLY A 113 11.44 18.09 3.17
CA GLY A 113 10.20 18.07 3.94
C GLY A 113 10.36 18.75 5.31
N VAL A 114 9.23 19.01 5.98
CA VAL A 114 9.16 19.59 7.33
C VAL A 114 9.85 18.68 8.35
N ALA A 115 9.55 17.39 8.33
CA ALA A 115 10.12 16.39 9.22
C ALA A 115 11.64 16.25 9.01
N ARG A 116 12.08 16.09 7.75
CA ARG A 116 13.51 15.98 7.41
C ARG A 116 14.30 17.21 7.84
N ARG A 117 13.72 18.42 7.69
CA ARG A 117 14.38 19.68 8.07
C ARG A 117 14.68 19.77 9.57
N ALA A 118 13.92 19.07 10.41
CA ALA A 118 14.12 19.03 11.85
C ALA A 118 15.26 18.10 12.30
N MET A 119 15.81 17.27 11.40
CA MET A 119 16.92 16.39 11.72
C MET A 119 18.20 17.21 12.02
N GLY A 120 18.98 16.76 13.00
CA GLY A 120 20.24 17.40 13.38
C GLY A 120 21.31 17.23 12.32
N ARG A 121 21.35 16.06 11.67
CA ARG A 121 22.23 15.74 10.54
C ARG A 121 21.39 15.20 9.39
N ASP A 122 21.72 15.62 8.17
CA ASP A 122 21.04 15.15 6.96
C ASP A 122 21.68 13.86 6.45
N PHE A 123 21.47 12.76 7.20
CA PHE A 123 21.91 11.44 6.76
C PHE A 123 20.95 10.89 5.72
N VAL A 124 21.52 10.36 4.64
CA VAL A 124 20.78 9.84 3.50
C VAL A 124 21.31 8.47 3.11
N VAL A 125 20.41 7.56 2.80
CA VAL A 125 20.68 6.17 2.38
C VAL A 125 19.78 5.80 1.20
N GLY A 126 20.07 4.64 0.59
CA GLY A 126 19.27 4.15 -0.53
C GLY A 126 19.54 4.88 -1.86
N PRO A 127 18.89 4.41 -2.94
CA PRO A 127 19.02 5.01 -4.26
C PRO A 127 18.44 6.44 -4.29
N ALA A 128 18.97 7.26 -5.21
CA ALA A 128 18.51 8.62 -5.49
C ALA A 128 18.59 9.65 -4.33
N GLY A 129 19.10 9.27 -3.16
CA GLY A 129 19.30 10.18 -2.03
C GLY A 129 18.01 10.72 -1.41
N ARG A 130 16.92 9.95 -1.52
CA ARG A 130 15.58 10.32 -1.04
C ARG A 130 15.33 9.89 0.40
N THR A 131 15.79 8.70 0.78
CA THR A 131 15.52 8.12 2.09
C THR A 131 16.50 8.68 3.10
N TRP A 132 15.98 9.39 4.10
CA TRP A 132 16.77 9.97 5.16
C TRP A 132 16.73 9.10 6.43
N VAL A 133 17.75 9.25 7.28
CA VAL A 133 17.84 8.54 8.56
C VAL A 133 17.41 9.49 9.68
N TRP A 134 16.54 9.00 10.55
CA TRP A 134 16.05 9.78 11.69
C TRP A 134 17.20 10.15 12.64
N ASP A 135 17.55 11.43 12.72
CA ASP A 135 18.51 12.00 13.68
C ASP A 135 17.94 13.24 14.36
N LEU A 136 16.75 13.11 14.96
CA LEU A 136 16.12 14.20 15.70
C LEU A 136 16.96 14.55 16.95
N PRO A 137 17.38 15.82 17.14
CA PRO A 137 18.07 16.26 18.36
C PRO A 137 17.16 16.18 19.60
N ASP A 138 17.74 16.22 20.80
CA ASP A 138 16.97 16.19 22.06
C ASP A 138 16.37 17.55 22.42
N GLU A 139 16.94 18.64 21.87
CA GLU A 139 16.44 19.98 22.09
C GLU A 139 14.96 20.09 21.67
N PRO A 140 14.09 20.66 22.53
CA PRO A 140 12.67 20.78 22.22
C PRO A 140 12.47 21.82 21.12
N THR A 141 11.73 21.41 20.09
CA THR A 141 11.26 22.28 19.02
C THR A 141 9.84 21.86 18.68
N ARG A 142 9.01 22.79 18.17
CA ARG A 142 7.62 22.48 17.81
C ARG A 142 7.52 21.25 16.89
N VAL A 143 8.33 21.20 15.84
CA VAL A 143 8.35 20.06 14.90
C VAL A 143 8.88 18.79 15.57
N GLY A 144 9.96 18.90 16.35
CA GLY A 144 10.52 17.76 17.08
C GLY A 144 9.55 17.14 18.09
N ASP A 145 8.79 17.96 18.81
CA ASP A 145 7.79 17.48 19.77
C ASP A 145 6.63 16.77 19.06
N MET A 146 6.17 17.31 17.93
CA MET A 146 5.17 16.65 17.09
C MET A 146 5.66 15.30 16.53
N LEU A 147 6.92 15.24 16.09
CA LEU A 147 7.55 14.02 15.61
C LEU A 147 7.62 12.94 16.69
N ARG A 148 8.06 13.30 17.91
CA ARG A 148 8.08 12.37 19.05
C ARG A 148 6.69 11.88 19.41
N GLU A 149 5.70 12.78 19.39
CA GLU A 149 4.30 12.44 19.67
C GLU A 149 3.69 11.51 18.60
N SER A 150 4.00 11.76 17.34
CA SER A 150 3.61 10.92 16.19
C SER A 150 4.13 9.49 16.35
N ILE A 151 5.37 9.29 16.79
CA ILE A 151 5.89 7.94 17.10
C ILE A 151 5.17 7.31 18.29
N ARG A 152 5.00 8.09 19.37
CA ARG A 152 4.38 7.62 20.62
C ARG A 152 2.94 7.13 20.41
N THR A 153 2.19 7.78 19.53
CA THR A 153 0.78 7.49 19.28
C THR A 153 0.53 6.66 18.02
N GLY A 154 1.42 6.76 17.04
CA GLY A 154 1.25 6.20 15.70
C GLY A 154 1.87 4.82 15.49
N PHE A 155 2.86 4.42 16.30
CA PHE A 155 3.44 3.09 16.18
C PHE A 155 2.56 2.05 16.87
N MET A 156 1.98 1.15 16.07
CA MET A 156 1.13 0.03 16.53
C MET A 156 0.06 0.46 17.57
N PRO A 157 -0.84 1.41 17.24
CA PRO A 157 -1.84 1.92 18.18
C PRO A 157 -2.70 0.79 18.74
N GLY A 158 -2.84 0.74 20.08
CA GLY A 158 -3.61 -0.28 20.78
C GLY A 158 -2.87 -1.59 21.08
N ALA A 159 -1.61 -1.75 20.65
CA ALA A 159 -0.77 -2.85 21.08
C ALA A 159 0.04 -2.46 22.34
N GLU A 160 0.31 -3.42 23.23
CA GLU A 160 1.31 -3.27 24.30
C GLU A 160 2.72 -3.29 23.68
N SER A 161 3.07 -2.23 22.96
CA SER A 161 4.37 -2.08 22.29
C SER A 161 5.05 -0.78 22.72
N SER A 162 6.38 -0.80 22.80
CA SER A 162 7.21 0.37 23.04
C SER A 162 8.27 0.50 21.96
N VAL A 163 8.55 1.74 21.58
CA VAL A 163 9.61 2.11 20.64
C VAL A 163 10.49 3.15 21.31
N GLU A 164 11.78 2.87 21.36
CA GLU A 164 12.81 3.80 21.77
C GLU A 164 13.68 4.10 20.55
N ILE A 165 13.58 5.31 20.01
CA ILE A 165 14.42 5.73 18.88
C ILE A 165 15.82 6.08 19.38
N ILE A 166 16.82 5.57 18.67
CA ILE A 166 18.23 5.78 18.93
C ILE A 166 18.75 6.79 17.92
N ARG A 167 19.50 7.79 18.40
CA ARG A 167 20.22 8.69 17.49
C ARG A 167 21.30 7.91 16.73
N PRO A 168 21.30 7.92 15.39
CA PRO A 168 22.18 7.07 14.61
C PRO A 168 23.64 7.52 14.76
N THR A 169 24.53 6.54 14.92
CA THR A 169 25.98 6.75 14.81
C THR A 169 26.40 6.67 13.33
N PRO A 170 27.55 7.23 12.93
CA PRO A 170 28.06 7.06 11.56
C PRO A 170 28.15 5.60 11.12
N ARG A 171 28.60 4.69 12.01
CA ARG A 171 28.67 3.24 11.75
C ARG A 171 27.29 2.63 11.45
N MET A 172 26.25 3.03 12.18
CA MET A 172 24.88 2.58 11.92
C MET A 172 24.40 3.03 10.53
N VAL A 173 24.70 4.28 10.15
CA VAL A 173 24.38 4.80 8.81
C VAL A 173 25.15 4.04 7.72
N GLU A 174 26.43 3.73 7.94
CA GLU A 174 27.23 2.89 7.04
C GLU A 174 26.63 1.48 6.89
N GLY A 175 26.16 0.86 7.98
CA GLY A 175 25.44 -0.41 7.95
C GLY A 175 24.19 -0.37 7.07
N LEU A 176 23.36 0.67 7.23
CA LEU A 176 22.21 0.92 6.36
C LEU A 176 22.62 1.12 4.90
N GLN A 177 23.66 1.90 4.62
CA GLN A 177 24.16 2.12 3.27
C GLN A 177 24.62 0.82 2.61
N ARG A 178 25.35 -0.03 3.34
CA ARG A 178 25.79 -1.35 2.87
C ARG A 178 24.59 -2.25 2.55
N ALA A 179 23.59 -2.30 3.43
CA ALA A 179 22.38 -3.09 3.19
C ALA A 179 21.58 -2.61 1.98
N CYS A 180 21.40 -1.28 1.83
CA CYS A 180 20.73 -0.70 0.66
C CYS A 180 21.48 -1.01 -0.65
N ALA A 181 22.82 -0.92 -0.64
CA ALA A 181 23.64 -1.25 -1.80
C ALA A 181 23.54 -2.74 -2.17
N LEU A 182 23.55 -3.63 -1.17
CA LEU A 182 23.34 -5.06 -1.39
C LEU A 182 21.95 -5.35 -1.96
N LEU A 183 20.90 -4.75 -1.40
CA LEU A 183 19.53 -4.91 -1.89
C LEU A 183 19.42 -4.53 -3.37
N TYR A 184 20.02 -3.40 -3.76
CA TYR A 184 20.04 -2.93 -5.15
C TYR A 184 20.78 -3.87 -6.11
N ARG A 185 21.85 -4.53 -5.64
CA ARG A 185 22.59 -5.50 -6.46
C ARG A 185 21.83 -6.79 -6.69
N LEU A 186 21.05 -7.22 -5.70
CA LEU A 186 20.32 -8.48 -5.76
C LEU A 186 19.01 -8.36 -6.52
N VAL A 187 18.25 -7.29 -6.27
CA VAL A 187 16.88 -7.10 -6.75
C VAL A 187 16.61 -5.62 -7.08
N PRO A 188 17.30 -5.06 -8.08
CA PRO A 188 17.25 -3.63 -8.37
C PRO A 188 15.84 -3.08 -8.62
N ALA A 189 14.96 -3.83 -9.29
CA ALA A 189 13.62 -3.34 -9.59
C ALA A 189 12.76 -3.25 -8.32
N MET A 190 12.78 -4.28 -7.46
CA MET A 190 12.13 -4.24 -6.16
C MET A 190 12.71 -3.15 -5.26
N ALA A 191 14.04 -2.96 -5.27
CA ALA A 191 14.68 -1.87 -4.52
C ALA A 191 14.14 -0.51 -4.97
N ASP A 192 14.19 -0.20 -6.27
CA ASP A 192 13.64 1.04 -6.83
C ASP A 192 12.15 1.22 -6.52
N SER A 193 11.38 0.13 -6.47
CA SER A 193 9.97 0.16 -6.11
C SER A 193 9.75 0.55 -4.65
N ILE A 194 10.39 -0.12 -3.68
CA ILE A 194 10.14 0.16 -2.26
C ILE A 194 10.65 1.53 -1.82
N PHE A 195 11.76 2.01 -2.40
CA PHE A 195 12.35 3.31 -2.03
C PHE A 195 11.51 4.51 -2.50
N ARG A 196 10.48 4.29 -3.34
CA ARG A 196 9.44 5.29 -3.63
C ARG A 196 8.42 5.44 -2.50
N HIS A 197 8.29 4.45 -1.64
CA HIS A 197 7.36 4.46 -0.51
C HIS A 197 8.07 4.72 0.83
N LEU A 198 9.39 4.50 0.87
CA LEU A 198 10.23 4.63 2.05
C LEU A 198 10.98 5.97 2.07
N HIS A 199 10.57 6.87 2.97
CA HIS A 199 11.18 8.19 3.13
C HIS A 199 12.12 8.25 4.32
N CYS A 200 11.81 7.52 5.40
CA CYS A 200 12.55 7.59 6.65
C CYS A 200 12.91 6.20 7.18
N ILE A 201 14.16 6.02 7.60
CA ILE A 201 14.57 4.88 8.42
C ILE A 201 14.95 5.40 9.82
N ALA A 202 14.35 4.85 10.87
CA ALA A 202 14.84 5.05 12.24
C ALA A 202 15.55 3.80 12.75
N VAL A 203 16.62 4.04 13.51
CA VAL A 203 17.22 3.01 14.35
C VAL A 203 16.48 3.01 15.68
N ALA A 204 15.92 1.88 16.10
CA ALA A 204 15.08 1.84 17.30
C ALA A 204 15.10 0.49 18.00
N ASN A 205 15.03 0.51 19.33
CA ASN A 205 14.70 -0.67 20.12
C ASN A 205 13.17 -0.83 20.14
N ILE A 206 12.67 -1.92 19.57
CA ILE A 206 11.24 -2.20 19.50
C ILE A 206 10.92 -3.39 20.41
N ARG A 207 9.91 -3.22 21.27
CA ARG A 207 9.35 -4.32 22.07
C ARG A 207 7.86 -4.38 21.85
N GLY A 208 7.36 -5.57 21.51
CA GLY A 208 5.93 -5.86 21.46
C GLY A 208 5.51 -6.89 22.52
N PRO A 209 4.25 -7.35 22.49
CA PRO A 209 3.73 -8.31 23.47
C PRO A 209 4.46 -9.66 23.49
N ARG A 210 5.19 -9.97 22.41
CA ARG A 210 5.96 -11.22 22.24
C ARG A 210 7.46 -11.03 22.46
N GLY A 211 7.87 -9.86 22.99
CA GLY A 211 9.27 -9.52 23.25
C GLY A 211 9.86 -8.60 22.18
N ARG A 212 11.18 -8.70 21.98
CA ARG A 212 11.95 -7.88 21.03
C ARG A 212 11.45 -8.08 19.59
N MET A 213 11.33 -6.99 18.84
CA MET A 213 11.07 -6.99 17.40
C MET A 213 12.29 -6.42 16.68
N LEU A 214 12.73 -7.09 15.61
CA LEU A 214 13.91 -6.69 14.84
C LEU A 214 13.61 -5.52 13.90
N THR A 215 12.39 -5.48 13.37
CA THR A 215 11.91 -4.41 12.50
C THR A 215 10.43 -4.11 12.71
N GLY A 216 10.01 -2.97 12.17
CA GLY A 216 8.60 -2.67 11.95
C GLY A 216 8.42 -1.59 10.89
N SER A 217 7.25 -1.57 10.26
CA SER A 217 6.80 -0.51 9.37
C SER A 217 5.85 0.41 10.13
N GLY A 218 5.94 1.71 9.84
CA GLY A 218 5.06 2.70 10.41
C GLY A 218 3.64 2.64 9.84
N GLY A 219 2.65 2.85 10.71
CA GLY A 219 1.24 2.96 10.33
C GLY A 219 0.86 4.38 9.92
N ASP A 220 -0.44 4.70 9.97
CA ASP A 220 -0.95 6.03 9.58
C ASP A 220 -0.37 7.18 10.42
N GLY A 221 0.02 6.91 11.67
CA GLY A 221 0.63 7.92 12.53
C GLY A 221 2.13 8.16 12.28
N THR A 222 2.81 7.25 11.57
CA THR A 222 4.23 7.39 11.15
C THR A 222 4.41 6.84 9.74
N PRO A 223 3.72 7.38 8.72
CA PRO A 223 3.68 6.79 7.39
C PRO A 223 5.04 6.95 6.69
N CYS A 224 5.33 6.17 5.64
CA CYS A 224 6.61 6.24 4.90
C CYS A 224 7.88 5.95 5.72
N MET A 225 7.74 5.37 6.91
CA MET A 225 8.83 5.12 7.85
C MET A 225 8.98 3.64 8.17
N ILE A 226 10.22 3.18 8.31
CA ILE A 226 10.53 1.87 8.91
C ILE A 226 11.46 2.04 10.11
N PHE A 227 11.43 1.04 10.97
CA PHE A 227 12.24 0.94 12.17
C PHE A 227 13.12 -0.30 12.04
N ILE A 228 14.40 -0.14 12.34
CA ILE A 228 15.38 -1.23 12.31
C ILE A 228 16.12 -1.25 13.65
N ASP A 229 16.20 -2.44 14.24
CA ASP A 229 16.96 -2.66 15.46
C ASP A 229 18.47 -2.46 15.19
N PRO A 230 19.20 -1.76 16.09
CA PRO A 230 20.61 -1.47 15.89
C PRO A 230 21.49 -2.71 15.68
N ASP A 231 21.17 -3.84 16.31
CA ASP A 231 21.99 -5.06 16.22
C ASP A 231 21.93 -5.69 14.81
N GLU A 232 20.85 -5.43 14.07
CA GLU A 232 20.69 -5.95 12.71
C GLU A 232 21.70 -5.34 11.74
N LEU A 233 22.11 -4.09 11.98
CA LEU A 233 22.91 -3.26 11.06
C LEU A 233 24.33 -3.80 10.80
N GLU A 234 24.81 -4.73 11.63
CA GLU A 234 26.08 -5.41 11.42
C GLU A 234 25.97 -6.49 10.33
N ASN A 235 24.79 -7.05 10.10
CA ASN A 235 24.50 -8.05 9.08
C ASN A 235 23.79 -7.40 7.87
N PRO A 236 24.51 -7.10 6.76
CA PRO A 236 23.93 -6.45 5.61
C PRO A 236 22.88 -7.32 4.89
N TRP A 237 22.97 -8.64 4.98
CA TRP A 237 22.08 -9.58 4.29
C TRP A 237 20.67 -9.58 4.90
N ASP A 238 20.59 -9.75 6.22
CA ASP A 238 19.31 -9.70 6.92
C ASP A 238 18.77 -8.27 6.99
N THR A 239 19.63 -7.25 7.18
CA THR A 239 19.20 -5.85 7.08
C THR A 239 18.60 -5.52 5.71
N ALA A 240 19.20 -6.00 4.60
CA ALA A 240 18.63 -5.80 3.26
C ALA A 240 17.26 -6.47 3.12
N GLY A 241 17.11 -7.71 3.62
CA GLY A 241 15.83 -8.41 3.65
C GLY A 241 14.77 -7.71 4.52
N HIS A 242 15.20 -7.13 5.63
CA HIS A 242 14.38 -6.33 6.54
C HIS A 242 13.89 -5.02 5.91
N ILE A 243 14.79 -4.25 5.28
CA ILE A 243 14.43 -3.04 4.51
C ILE A 243 13.43 -3.40 3.41
N LEU A 244 13.67 -4.49 2.67
CA LEU A 244 12.77 -4.97 1.64
C LEU A 244 11.39 -5.29 2.21
N HIS A 245 11.32 -6.13 3.24
CA HIS A 245 10.07 -6.55 3.87
C HIS A 245 9.23 -5.35 4.32
N GLU A 246 9.80 -4.46 5.13
CA GLU A 246 9.05 -3.33 5.66
C GLU A 246 8.70 -2.31 4.56
N GLY A 247 9.59 -2.13 3.57
CA GLY A 247 9.31 -1.31 2.38
C GLY A 247 8.14 -1.86 1.54
N ILE A 248 8.01 -3.18 1.43
CA ILE A 248 6.87 -3.83 0.77
C ILE A 248 5.57 -3.60 1.54
N HIS A 249 5.61 -3.57 2.88
CA HIS A 249 4.45 -3.18 3.67
C HIS A 249 4.04 -1.73 3.42
N LEU A 250 4.99 -0.80 3.35
CA LEU A 250 4.70 0.60 2.98
C LEU A 250 4.08 0.71 1.58
N LYS A 251 4.62 -0.03 0.60
CA LYS A 251 4.05 -0.12 -0.75
C LYS A 251 2.60 -0.63 -0.74
N LEU A 252 2.31 -1.69 0.02
CA LEU A 252 0.95 -2.21 0.13
C LEU A 252 0.01 -1.22 0.82
N SER A 253 0.48 -0.54 1.88
CA SER A 253 -0.29 0.51 2.54
C SER A 253 -0.71 1.59 1.53
N ASP A 254 0.16 1.98 0.61
CA ASP A 254 -0.16 2.93 -0.47
C ASP A 254 -1.14 2.36 -1.49
N LEU A 255 -0.97 1.09 -1.86
CA LEU A 255 -1.91 0.40 -2.74
C LEU A 255 -3.33 0.39 -2.15
N ILE A 256 -3.49 -0.01 -0.89
CA ILE A 256 -4.81 -0.18 -0.27
C ILE A 256 -5.54 1.14 -0.01
N ARG A 257 -4.81 2.26 0.14
CA ARG A 257 -5.40 3.61 0.22
C ARG A 257 -6.18 3.96 -1.04
N THR A 258 -5.85 3.31 -2.15
CA THR A 258 -6.47 3.54 -3.45
C THR A 258 -7.36 2.38 -3.90
N GLY A 259 -7.58 1.36 -3.07
CA GLY A 259 -8.48 0.25 -3.36
C GLY A 259 -8.64 -0.73 -2.20
N ALA A 260 -9.88 -1.02 -1.82
CA ALA A 260 -10.17 -1.99 -0.77
C ALA A 260 -9.79 -3.41 -1.22
N ILE A 261 -9.02 -4.12 -0.38
CA ILE A 261 -8.59 -5.51 -0.63
C ILE A 261 -9.43 -6.55 0.13
N VAL A 262 -10.08 -6.16 1.22
CA VAL A 262 -10.94 -7.03 2.05
C VAL A 262 -12.34 -6.45 2.18
N THR A 263 -13.35 -7.31 2.28
CA THR A 263 -14.75 -6.90 2.49
C THR A 263 -15.07 -6.71 3.96
N ASP A 264 -14.39 -7.47 4.82
CA ASP A 264 -14.43 -7.35 6.27
C ASP A 264 -13.04 -7.63 6.83
N ASP A 265 -12.67 -6.97 7.94
CA ASP A 265 -11.35 -7.12 8.54
C ASP A 265 -11.37 -7.93 9.85
N GLY A 266 -12.31 -8.88 9.95
CA GLY A 266 -12.44 -9.75 11.12
C GLY A 266 -11.22 -10.65 11.34
N PRO A 267 -11.03 -11.16 12.57
CA PRO A 267 -9.84 -11.92 12.93
C PRO A 267 -9.72 -13.25 12.16
N VAL A 268 -8.48 -13.69 11.95
CA VAL A 268 -8.06 -14.95 11.35
C VAL A 268 -7.05 -15.61 12.28
N GLU A 269 -7.23 -16.90 12.54
CA GLU A 269 -6.27 -17.69 13.32
C GLU A 269 -5.30 -18.40 12.37
N LEU A 270 -4.01 -18.20 12.64
CA LEU A 270 -2.91 -18.72 11.82
C LEU A 270 -2.27 -19.91 12.53
N PRO A 271 -1.82 -20.94 11.78
CA PRO A 271 -1.34 -22.20 12.35
C PRO A 271 -0.04 -22.07 13.16
N TRP A 272 0.65 -20.94 13.08
CA TRP A 272 1.82 -20.59 13.90
C TRP A 272 1.46 -19.80 15.18
N GLY A 273 0.25 -20.00 15.72
CA GLY A 273 -0.17 -19.43 17.00
C GLY A 273 -0.35 -17.91 16.97
N ARG A 274 -0.84 -17.35 15.85
CA ARG A 274 -1.12 -15.91 15.72
C ARG A 274 -2.58 -15.70 15.34
N LYS A 275 -3.28 -14.87 16.10
CA LYS A 275 -4.57 -14.29 15.72
C LYS A 275 -4.34 -12.88 15.20
N THR A 276 -4.86 -12.56 14.02
CA THR A 276 -4.62 -11.27 13.36
C THR A 276 -5.78 -10.88 12.46
N ALA A 277 -5.89 -9.62 12.07
CA ALA A 277 -6.88 -9.15 11.09
C ALA A 277 -6.65 -9.78 9.69
N LEU A 278 -7.69 -9.87 8.86
CA LEU A 278 -7.58 -10.45 7.51
C LEU A 278 -6.65 -9.61 6.61
N SER A 279 -6.70 -8.28 6.73
CA SER A 279 -5.79 -7.34 6.08
C SER A 279 -4.34 -7.72 6.37
N ASN A 280 -3.99 -7.98 7.63
CA ASN A 280 -2.65 -8.41 8.02
C ASN A 280 -2.23 -9.76 7.40
N CYS A 281 -3.17 -10.67 7.10
CA CYS A 281 -2.86 -11.88 6.34
C CYS A 281 -2.45 -11.55 4.90
N VAL A 282 -3.14 -10.59 4.26
CA VAL A 282 -2.77 -10.11 2.90
C VAL A 282 -1.43 -9.37 2.93
N PHE A 283 -1.16 -8.57 3.97
CA PHE A 283 0.15 -7.93 4.17
C PHE A 283 1.28 -8.95 4.27
N ALA A 284 1.12 -9.98 5.11
CA ALA A 284 2.11 -11.03 5.24
C ALA A 284 2.29 -11.80 3.91
N TYR A 285 1.20 -12.13 3.22
CA TYR A 285 1.25 -12.81 1.92
C TYR A 285 2.01 -11.99 0.87
N HIS A 286 1.72 -10.69 0.77
CA HIS A 286 2.39 -9.76 -0.14
C HIS A 286 3.89 -9.69 0.15
N ALA A 287 4.29 -9.48 1.41
CA ALA A 287 5.70 -9.47 1.78
C ALA A 287 6.40 -10.79 1.46
N TYR A 288 5.79 -11.94 1.81
CA TYR A 288 6.41 -13.24 1.55
C TYR A 288 6.62 -13.53 0.07
N ALA A 289 5.71 -13.12 -0.82
CA ALA A 289 5.85 -13.32 -2.25
C ALA A 289 7.14 -12.64 -2.79
N HIS A 290 7.34 -11.37 -2.47
CA HIS A 290 8.55 -10.64 -2.88
C HIS A 290 9.81 -11.20 -2.22
N MET A 291 9.71 -11.62 -0.95
CA MET A 291 10.84 -12.17 -0.22
C MET A 291 11.32 -13.51 -0.76
N GLN A 292 10.48 -14.27 -1.48
CA GLN A 292 10.92 -15.45 -2.23
C GLN A 292 11.91 -15.09 -3.34
N VAL A 293 11.63 -14.02 -4.10
CA VAL A 293 12.54 -13.55 -5.15
C VAL A 293 13.85 -13.07 -4.55
N PHE A 294 13.80 -12.32 -3.44
CA PHE A 294 15.01 -11.88 -2.73
C PHE A 294 15.84 -13.06 -2.23
N ARG A 295 15.22 -14.09 -1.63
CA ARG A 295 15.91 -15.29 -1.17
C ARG A 295 16.60 -16.04 -2.30
N ALA A 296 15.89 -16.23 -3.41
CA ALA A 296 16.47 -16.82 -4.61
C ALA A 296 17.65 -15.97 -5.12
N ALA A 297 17.54 -14.63 -5.10
CA ALA A 297 18.63 -13.74 -5.46
C ALA A 297 19.84 -13.89 -4.52
N VAL A 298 19.66 -13.95 -3.20
CA VAL A 298 20.73 -14.21 -2.24
C VAL A 298 21.44 -15.52 -2.55
N GLN A 299 20.68 -16.60 -2.81
CA GLN A 299 21.26 -17.93 -3.08
C GLN A 299 22.03 -17.99 -4.40
N HIS A 300 21.51 -17.40 -5.48
CA HIS A 300 22.04 -17.62 -6.84
C HIS A 300 22.85 -16.44 -7.41
N LEU A 301 22.64 -15.23 -6.90
CA LEU A 301 23.35 -13.99 -7.27
C LEU A 301 24.29 -13.51 -6.16
N GLY A 302 23.94 -13.77 -4.90
CA GLY A 302 24.71 -13.39 -3.71
C GLY A 302 26.18 -13.82 -3.71
N PRO A 303 26.59 -14.99 -4.25
CA PRO A 303 28.00 -15.35 -4.33
C PRO A 303 28.90 -14.33 -5.04
N ALA A 304 28.36 -13.56 -5.99
CA ALA A 304 29.09 -12.46 -6.64
C ALA A 304 29.31 -11.24 -5.72
N CYS A 305 28.57 -11.15 -4.62
CA CYS A 305 28.59 -10.06 -3.65
C CYS A 305 29.42 -10.40 -2.39
N HIS A 306 29.79 -11.67 -2.16
CA HIS A 306 30.49 -12.09 -0.92
C HIS A 306 31.81 -11.34 -0.68
N ALA A 307 32.56 -10.99 -1.73
CA ALA A 307 33.83 -10.29 -1.60
C ALA A 307 33.70 -8.88 -0.96
N GLU A 308 32.52 -8.26 -1.08
CA GLU A 308 32.26 -6.90 -0.60
C GLU A 308 31.38 -6.90 0.65
N PHE A 309 30.43 -7.83 0.73
CA PHE A 309 29.42 -7.87 1.78
C PHE A 309 29.61 -9.01 2.79
N GLY A 310 30.70 -9.79 2.68
CA GLY A 310 30.86 -11.02 3.45
C GLY A 310 29.92 -12.13 2.97
N ALA A 311 30.22 -13.40 3.28
CA ALA A 311 29.27 -14.47 3.01
C ALA A 311 28.17 -14.46 4.09
N PRO A 312 26.91 -14.85 3.77
CA PRO A 312 25.83 -14.87 4.76
C PRO A 312 26.18 -15.63 6.05
N HIS A 313 26.87 -16.77 5.94
CA HIS A 313 27.26 -17.62 7.08
C HIS A 313 28.37 -17.03 7.98
N ASP A 314 29.00 -15.94 7.57
CA ASP A 314 30.02 -15.25 8.38
C ASP A 314 29.39 -14.34 9.45
N TYR A 315 28.07 -14.12 9.36
CA TYR A 315 27.32 -13.27 10.28
C TYR A 315 26.61 -14.12 11.34
N ASP A 316 26.66 -13.66 12.60
CA ASP A 316 25.82 -14.22 13.65
C ASP A 316 24.42 -13.60 13.53
N ALA A 317 23.39 -14.44 13.40
CA ALA A 317 22.01 -14.00 13.22
C ALA A 317 21.06 -14.93 14.00
N PRO A 318 20.12 -14.37 14.78
CA PRO A 318 19.11 -15.16 15.44
C PRO A 318 18.21 -15.83 14.40
N ALA A 319 17.70 -17.04 14.70
CA ALA A 319 16.78 -17.70 13.80
C ALA A 319 15.43 -16.96 13.74
N HIS A 320 15.06 -16.45 12.58
CA HIS A 320 13.75 -15.87 12.34
C HIS A 320 13.25 -16.19 10.92
N ALA A 321 11.93 -16.10 10.72
CA ALA A 321 11.29 -16.54 9.48
C ALA A 321 11.73 -15.76 8.23
N MET A 322 12.39 -14.62 8.41
CA MET A 322 12.89 -13.75 7.34
C MET A 322 14.39 -13.89 7.08
N SER A 323 15.16 -14.45 8.01
CA SER A 323 16.61 -14.53 7.90
C SER A 323 17.00 -15.32 6.65
N VAL A 324 18.00 -14.82 5.95
CA VAL A 324 18.69 -15.53 4.87
C VAL A 324 20.00 -16.17 5.34
N VAL A 325 20.38 -15.92 6.60
CA VAL A 325 21.57 -16.48 7.27
C VAL A 325 21.20 -17.71 8.10
N ASN A 326 20.15 -17.63 8.93
CA ASN A 326 19.76 -18.68 9.86
C ASN A 326 18.25 -18.97 9.82
N ASN A 327 17.86 -19.96 9.02
CA ASN A 327 16.45 -20.36 8.82
C ASN A 327 16.16 -21.85 9.11
N ASP A 328 17.11 -22.55 9.73
CA ASP A 328 17.02 -23.98 10.04
C ASP A 328 16.30 -24.23 11.37
N SER A 329 15.01 -23.90 11.38
CA SER A 329 14.10 -24.38 12.41
C SER A 329 13.33 -25.61 11.91
N LYS A 330 13.29 -26.66 12.74
CA LYS A 330 12.47 -27.87 12.49
C LYS A 330 10.96 -27.66 12.72
N SER A 331 10.55 -26.48 13.16
CA SER A 331 9.14 -26.17 13.42
C SER A 331 8.35 -25.93 12.11
N PRO A 332 7.13 -26.48 11.96
CA PRO A 332 6.25 -26.15 10.82
C PRO A 332 5.99 -24.65 10.76
N PHE A 333 5.94 -24.08 9.55
CA PHE A 333 5.77 -22.63 9.31
C PHE A 333 6.86 -21.72 9.91
N SER A 334 8.03 -22.27 10.21
CA SER A 334 9.19 -21.45 10.56
C SER A 334 9.80 -20.72 9.36
N ARG A 335 9.51 -21.21 8.14
CA ARG A 335 9.99 -20.67 6.88
C ARG A 335 8.92 -19.84 6.16
N ALA A 336 9.32 -18.76 5.50
CA ALA A 336 8.41 -17.87 4.78
C ALA A 336 7.68 -18.58 3.63
N GLU A 337 8.34 -19.55 2.98
CA GLU A 337 7.80 -20.37 1.89
C GLU A 337 6.53 -21.11 2.34
N ALA A 338 6.61 -21.79 3.49
CA ALA A 338 5.49 -22.55 4.04
C ALA A 338 4.33 -21.61 4.46
N ARG A 339 4.64 -20.41 4.96
CA ARG A 339 3.61 -19.41 5.30
C ARG A 339 2.96 -18.83 4.05
N LEU A 340 3.74 -18.57 3.01
CA LEU A 340 3.26 -18.07 1.72
C LEU A 340 2.25 -19.05 1.09
N GLN A 341 2.63 -20.32 0.97
CA GLN A 341 1.76 -21.38 0.43
C GLN A 341 0.44 -21.45 1.21
N HIS A 342 0.52 -21.52 2.55
CA HIS A 342 -0.67 -21.59 3.39
C HIS A 342 -1.57 -20.36 3.22
N LEU A 343 -1.00 -19.16 3.20
CA LEU A 343 -1.77 -17.93 3.01
C LEU A 343 -2.43 -17.89 1.63
N TYR A 344 -1.76 -18.35 0.58
CA TYR A 344 -2.35 -18.48 -0.75
C TYR A 344 -3.56 -19.42 -0.72
N GLU A 345 -3.42 -20.62 -0.15
CA GLU A 345 -4.51 -21.59 -0.04
C GLU A 345 -5.71 -21.04 0.73
N GLN A 346 -5.47 -20.31 1.83
CA GLN A 346 -6.54 -19.69 2.60
C GLN A 346 -7.22 -18.55 1.82
N LEU A 347 -6.43 -17.63 1.23
CA LEU A 347 -6.94 -16.45 0.51
C LEU A 347 -7.64 -16.78 -0.81
N SER A 348 -7.24 -17.88 -1.46
CA SER A 348 -7.88 -18.39 -2.67
C SER A 348 -8.99 -19.41 -2.39
N GLY A 349 -9.07 -19.90 -1.14
CA GLY A 349 -10.06 -20.88 -0.67
C GLY A 349 -11.02 -20.30 0.36
N ALA A 350 -10.89 -20.74 1.60
CA ALA A 350 -11.86 -20.47 2.67
C ALA A 350 -12.07 -18.96 2.98
N LEU A 351 -11.04 -18.13 2.78
CA LEU A 351 -11.11 -16.69 3.01
C LEU A 351 -11.47 -15.89 1.75
N ALA A 352 -11.51 -16.51 0.56
CA ALA A 352 -11.80 -15.82 -0.70
C ALA A 352 -13.10 -15.00 -0.72
N PRO A 353 -14.21 -15.42 -0.06
CA PRO A 353 -15.42 -14.61 0.03
C PRO A 353 -15.26 -13.32 0.84
N ARG A 354 -14.25 -13.26 1.73
CA ARG A 354 -13.94 -12.11 2.59
C ARG A 354 -12.92 -11.14 1.96
N VAL A 355 -12.42 -11.49 0.78
CA VAL A 355 -11.48 -10.67 -0.01
C VAL A 355 -12.28 -10.00 -1.13
N THR A 356 -12.01 -8.73 -1.44
CA THR A 356 -12.71 -8.07 -2.55
C THR A 356 -12.31 -8.69 -3.89
N PRO A 357 -13.08 -8.50 -4.98
CA PRO A 357 -12.62 -8.90 -6.31
C PRO A 357 -11.25 -8.33 -6.68
N TYR A 358 -10.93 -7.11 -6.23
CA TYR A 358 -9.63 -6.48 -6.41
C TYR A 358 -8.53 -7.19 -5.62
N GLY A 359 -8.78 -7.52 -4.34
CA GLY A 359 -7.85 -8.29 -3.52
C GLY A 359 -7.59 -9.71 -4.05
N ARG A 360 -8.61 -10.39 -4.62
CA ARG A 360 -8.42 -11.71 -5.24
C ARG A 360 -7.51 -11.64 -6.47
N LYS A 361 -7.64 -10.59 -7.29
CA LYS A 361 -6.73 -10.36 -8.42
C LYS A 361 -5.29 -10.11 -7.96
N LEU A 362 -5.10 -9.34 -6.88
CA LEU A 362 -3.79 -9.15 -6.25
C LEU A 362 -3.20 -10.50 -5.81
N VAL A 363 -3.99 -11.33 -5.11
CA VAL A 363 -3.54 -12.63 -4.61
C VAL A 363 -3.11 -13.56 -5.73
N ALA A 364 -3.92 -13.67 -6.78
CA ALA A 364 -3.62 -14.49 -7.96
C ALA A 364 -2.38 -14.00 -8.71
N TRP A 365 -2.29 -12.68 -8.95
CA TRP A 365 -1.13 -12.09 -9.63
C TRP A 365 0.18 -12.34 -8.89
N LEU A 366 0.21 -12.19 -7.56
CA LEU A 366 1.41 -12.48 -6.76
C LEU A 366 1.82 -13.94 -6.90
N TRP A 367 0.86 -14.86 -6.79
CA TRP A 367 1.10 -16.30 -6.92
C TRP A 367 1.67 -16.65 -8.31
N ASP A 368 1.00 -16.20 -9.36
CA ASP A 368 1.39 -16.46 -10.75
C ASP A 368 2.73 -15.83 -11.12
N SER A 369 3.12 -14.77 -10.41
CA SER A 369 4.40 -14.12 -10.61
C SER A 369 5.53 -14.95 -10.03
N ILE A 370 5.38 -15.53 -8.83
CA ILE A 370 6.46 -16.24 -8.14
C ILE A 370 6.55 -17.73 -8.47
N ARG A 371 5.48 -18.34 -9.02
CA ARG A 371 5.41 -19.76 -9.42
C ARG A 371 6.63 -20.30 -10.19
N PRO A 372 7.32 -19.52 -11.07
CA PRO A 372 8.53 -20.01 -11.73
C PRO A 372 9.68 -20.37 -10.78
N LEU A 373 9.68 -19.89 -9.54
CA LEU A 373 10.67 -20.28 -8.53
C LEU A 373 10.47 -21.72 -8.04
N ASP A 374 9.22 -22.21 -8.02
CA ASP A 374 8.93 -23.60 -7.62
C ASP A 374 9.59 -24.58 -8.60
N VAL A 375 9.59 -24.24 -9.90
CA VAL A 375 10.25 -25.03 -10.95
C VAL A 375 11.78 -25.05 -10.80
N ILE A 376 12.37 -23.99 -10.21
CA ILE A 376 13.80 -23.93 -9.92
C ILE A 376 14.16 -24.79 -8.70
N ALA A 377 13.27 -24.87 -7.71
CA ALA A 377 13.45 -25.72 -6.53
C ALA A 377 13.28 -27.21 -6.86
N ASP A 378 12.44 -27.55 -7.85
CA ASP A 378 12.07 -28.92 -8.23
C ASP A 378 12.95 -29.58 -9.32
N ASP A 379 14.16 -29.10 -9.60
CA ASP A 379 15.14 -29.80 -10.47
C ASP A 379 15.71 -31.11 -9.82
N ARG A 380 14.99 -31.68 -8.85
CA ARG A 380 15.08 -33.07 -8.34
C ARG A 380 13.78 -33.87 -8.46
N SER A 381 12.70 -33.32 -9.02
CA SER A 381 11.48 -34.07 -9.30
C SER A 381 10.70 -33.46 -10.45
N ALA A 382 10.89 -34.00 -11.65
CA ALA A 382 10.02 -33.70 -12.77
C ALA A 382 8.66 -34.38 -12.56
N ALA A 383 7.59 -33.60 -12.39
CA ALA A 383 6.26 -33.87 -12.97
C ALA A 383 5.21 -32.78 -12.66
N ARG A 384 4.57 -32.28 -13.75
CA ARG A 384 3.22 -31.67 -13.85
C ARG A 384 3.05 -30.27 -13.22
N SER A 385 2.13 -29.39 -13.64
CA SER A 385 0.98 -29.46 -14.55
C SER A 385 0.74 -28.06 -15.13
N GLU A 386 0.33 -27.98 -16.39
CA GLU A 386 -0.36 -26.79 -16.90
C GLU A 386 -1.72 -26.66 -16.19
N LEU A 387 -1.92 -25.56 -15.47
CA LEU A 387 -3.21 -25.12 -14.97
C LEU A 387 -3.37 -23.67 -15.42
N GLY A 388 -4.06 -23.51 -16.56
CA GLY A 388 -4.81 -22.30 -16.82
C GLY A 388 -6.03 -22.33 -15.91
N THR A 389 -6.11 -21.38 -14.98
CA THR A 389 -7.29 -21.22 -14.13
C THR A 389 -8.00 -19.96 -14.60
N GLU A 390 -8.92 -20.12 -15.56
CA GLU A 390 -10.04 -19.20 -15.64
C GLU A 390 -10.86 -19.39 -14.36
N ALA A 391 -11.03 -18.32 -13.60
CA ALA A 391 -11.84 -18.33 -12.39
C ALA A 391 -13.26 -18.81 -12.75
N PRO A 392 -13.86 -19.74 -11.99
CA PRO A 392 -15.24 -20.11 -12.21
C PRO A 392 -16.11 -18.87 -12.03
N ALA A 393 -16.83 -18.49 -13.10
CA ALA A 393 -17.87 -17.49 -13.02
C ALA A 393 -18.91 -18.00 -12.02
N ALA A 394 -19.12 -17.28 -10.92
CA ALA A 394 -20.30 -17.50 -10.10
C ALA A 394 -21.54 -17.41 -11.03
N PRO A 395 -22.56 -18.28 -10.87
CA PRO A 395 -23.75 -18.22 -11.71
C PRO A 395 -24.37 -16.83 -11.55
N GLY A 396 -24.15 -15.98 -12.55
CA GLY A 396 -24.59 -14.59 -12.53
C GLY A 396 -26.10 -14.55 -12.64
N ARG A 397 -26.76 -13.82 -11.74
CA ARG A 397 -28.17 -13.45 -11.91
C ARG A 397 -28.34 -12.80 -13.27
N ALA A 398 -29.39 -13.11 -14.03
CA ALA A 398 -29.68 -12.40 -15.27
C ALA A 398 -29.84 -10.88 -15.02
N PRO A 399 -29.54 -10.02 -16.01
CA PRO A 399 -29.89 -8.60 -15.96
C PRO A 399 -31.38 -8.43 -15.67
N SER A 400 -31.72 -7.42 -14.88
CA SER A 400 -33.09 -7.06 -14.55
C SER A 400 -33.49 -5.73 -15.19
N SER A 401 -34.80 -5.44 -15.18
CA SER A 401 -35.33 -4.14 -15.60
C SER A 401 -35.01 -2.98 -14.63
N ALA A 402 -34.11 -3.18 -13.66
CA ALA A 402 -33.67 -2.14 -12.75
C ALA A 402 -33.03 -0.98 -13.52
N ARG A 403 -33.54 0.24 -13.30
CA ARG A 403 -32.87 1.47 -13.75
C ARG A 403 -31.94 1.98 -12.68
N TYR A 404 -30.79 2.48 -13.09
CA TYR A 404 -29.88 3.20 -12.21
C TYR A 404 -29.90 4.70 -12.52
N ARG A 405 -29.40 5.49 -11.58
CA ARG A 405 -28.98 6.87 -11.76
C ARG A 405 -27.72 7.12 -10.94
N GLN A 406 -26.91 8.11 -11.31
CA GLN A 406 -25.79 8.52 -10.46
C GLN A 406 -26.30 9.13 -9.15
N GLY A 407 -25.55 8.94 -8.07
CA GLY A 407 -25.84 9.56 -6.77
C GLY A 407 -25.84 11.08 -6.87
N GLN A 408 -26.61 11.74 -6.00
CA GLN A 408 -26.68 13.21 -6.00
C GLN A 408 -25.62 13.84 -5.10
N GLY A 409 -25.03 14.95 -5.56
CA GLY A 409 -24.06 15.71 -4.76
C GLY A 409 -22.70 15.03 -4.59
N LEU A 410 -22.37 14.07 -5.47
CA LEU A 410 -21.06 13.41 -5.49
C LEU A 410 -19.95 14.42 -5.70
N SER A 411 -18.84 14.23 -4.99
CA SER A 411 -17.57 14.90 -5.30
C SER A 411 -16.77 13.96 -6.17
N LEU A 412 -16.32 14.43 -7.33
CA LEU A 412 -15.65 13.61 -8.33
C LEU A 412 -14.32 14.25 -8.72
N ARG A 413 -13.25 13.45 -8.80
CA ARG A 413 -11.95 13.88 -9.34
C ARG A 413 -11.32 12.78 -10.17
N ARG A 414 -11.12 13.07 -11.44
CA ARG A 414 -10.34 12.20 -12.33
C ARG A 414 -8.85 12.36 -12.03
N SER A 415 -8.12 11.24 -11.94
CA SER A 415 -6.66 11.33 -11.99
C SER A 415 -6.19 11.59 -13.43
N PRO A 416 -5.37 12.62 -13.68
CA PRO A 416 -4.90 12.93 -15.04
C PRO A 416 -3.92 11.88 -15.58
N SER A 417 -3.21 11.21 -14.68
CA SER A 417 -2.08 10.32 -14.97
C SER A 417 -2.36 8.86 -14.60
N SER A 418 -3.56 8.57 -14.10
CA SER A 418 -4.00 7.19 -13.86
C SER A 418 -5.47 7.02 -14.24
N GLU A 419 -5.82 5.85 -14.76
CA GLU A 419 -7.18 5.54 -15.24
C GLU A 419 -8.14 5.25 -14.08
N VAL A 420 -8.23 6.20 -13.14
CA VAL A 420 -9.08 6.11 -11.95
C VAL A 420 -9.86 7.41 -11.72
N LEU A 421 -11.05 7.25 -11.15
CA LEU A 421 -11.91 8.33 -10.68
C LEU A 421 -12.01 8.21 -9.15
N PHE A 422 -11.61 9.24 -8.42
CA PHE A 422 -11.92 9.37 -7.01
C PHE A 422 -13.32 9.96 -6.86
N ALA A 423 -14.11 9.36 -5.98
CA ALA A 423 -15.45 9.80 -5.70
C ALA A 423 -15.74 9.81 -4.20
N LEU A 424 -16.59 10.73 -3.76
CA LEU A 424 -17.09 10.81 -2.40
C LEU A 424 -18.59 11.10 -2.45
N ASP A 425 -19.38 10.18 -1.91
CA ASP A 425 -20.79 10.40 -1.64
C ASP A 425 -20.93 11.04 -0.24
N PRO A 426 -21.63 12.18 -0.10
CA PRO A 426 -21.86 12.79 1.20
C PRO A 426 -22.63 11.86 2.17
N GLY A 427 -23.43 10.93 1.66
CA GLY A 427 -24.16 9.95 2.47
C GLY A 427 -23.24 8.92 3.12
N SER A 428 -22.46 8.21 2.32
CA SER A 428 -21.52 7.17 2.78
C SER A 428 -20.26 7.75 3.43
N ARG A 429 -19.90 8.99 3.08
CA ARG A 429 -18.71 9.74 3.55
C ARG A 429 -17.38 9.07 3.22
N LYS A 430 -17.37 7.99 2.45
CA LYS A 430 -16.15 7.26 2.11
C LYS A 430 -15.58 7.75 0.79
N ILE A 431 -14.26 7.97 0.76
CA ILE A 431 -13.57 8.18 -0.50
C ILE A 431 -13.44 6.81 -1.18
N VAL A 432 -14.06 6.67 -2.35
CA VAL A 432 -13.95 5.47 -3.17
C VAL A 432 -13.12 5.75 -4.41
N THR A 433 -12.33 4.76 -4.82
CA THR A 433 -11.57 4.81 -6.07
C THR A 433 -12.22 3.87 -7.07
N LEU A 434 -12.69 4.43 -8.18
CA LEU A 434 -13.24 3.67 -9.29
C LEU A 434 -12.13 3.46 -10.31
N ASN A 435 -11.77 2.20 -10.56
CA ASN A 435 -10.92 1.84 -11.70
C ASN A 435 -11.68 2.07 -13.02
N LEU A 436 -10.97 2.00 -14.16
CA LEU A 436 -11.57 2.27 -15.46
C LEU A 436 -12.87 1.50 -15.74
N SER A 437 -12.94 0.21 -15.39
CA SER A 437 -14.13 -0.61 -15.56
C SER A 437 -15.31 -0.14 -14.69
N ALA A 438 -15.07 0.13 -13.40
CA ALA A 438 -16.10 0.62 -12.50
C ALA A 438 -16.52 2.06 -12.83
N TRP A 439 -15.58 2.88 -13.28
CA TRP A 439 -15.86 4.24 -13.75
C TRP A 439 -16.73 4.20 -15.02
N LEU A 440 -16.40 3.36 -16.02
CA LEU A 440 -17.25 3.18 -17.19
C LEU A 440 -18.67 2.74 -16.80
N ALA A 441 -18.80 1.76 -15.90
CA ALA A 441 -20.11 1.35 -15.39
C ALA A 441 -20.87 2.53 -14.74
N PHE A 442 -20.21 3.32 -13.91
CA PHE A 442 -20.76 4.52 -13.27
C PHE A 442 -21.24 5.58 -14.27
N GLU A 443 -20.46 5.89 -15.31
CA GLU A 443 -20.84 6.84 -16.38
C GLU A 443 -22.03 6.35 -17.20
N LEU A 444 -22.19 5.03 -17.34
CA LEU A 444 -23.30 4.45 -18.10
C LEU A 444 -24.61 4.39 -17.32
N CYS A 445 -24.58 4.51 -15.99
CA CYS A 445 -25.75 4.29 -15.13
C CYS A 445 -26.82 5.38 -15.17
N ASP A 446 -26.61 6.54 -15.81
CA ASP A 446 -27.59 7.63 -15.74
C ASP A 446 -28.87 7.35 -16.56
N GLY A 447 -29.94 6.92 -15.89
CA GLY A 447 -31.27 6.67 -16.46
C GLY A 447 -31.45 5.33 -17.19
N LYS A 448 -30.39 4.52 -17.30
CA LYS A 448 -30.36 3.27 -18.07
C LYS A 448 -30.72 2.04 -17.23
N THR A 449 -31.30 1.02 -17.89
CA THR A 449 -31.53 -0.31 -17.31
C THR A 449 -30.26 -1.16 -17.27
N GLU A 450 -30.22 -2.25 -16.49
CA GLU A 450 -29.08 -3.19 -16.51
C GLU A 450 -28.79 -3.73 -17.92
N GLU A 451 -29.82 -3.99 -18.71
CA GLU A 451 -29.69 -4.49 -20.09
C GLU A 451 -29.07 -3.42 -21.02
N GLU A 452 -29.50 -2.17 -20.90
CA GLU A 452 -28.95 -1.05 -21.66
C GLU A 452 -27.50 -0.77 -21.27
N VAL A 453 -27.19 -0.77 -19.96
CA VAL A 453 -25.81 -0.61 -19.46
C VAL A 453 -24.94 -1.76 -19.96
N LEU A 454 -25.40 -3.02 -19.85
CA LEU A 454 -24.66 -4.19 -20.33
C LEU A 454 -24.37 -4.10 -21.83
N SER A 455 -25.36 -3.73 -22.64
CA SER A 455 -25.19 -3.61 -24.09
C SER A 455 -24.08 -2.61 -24.44
N VAL A 456 -24.13 -1.41 -23.86
CA VAL A 456 -23.13 -0.36 -24.13
C VAL A 456 -21.76 -0.70 -23.53
N TYR A 457 -21.73 -1.29 -22.34
CA TYR A 457 -20.49 -1.72 -21.67
C TYR A 457 -19.77 -2.81 -22.47
N ALA A 458 -20.52 -3.83 -22.93
CA ALA A 458 -20.00 -4.90 -23.78
C ALA A 458 -19.44 -4.35 -25.10
N ALA A 459 -20.16 -3.43 -25.76
CA ALA A 459 -19.72 -2.79 -26.98
C ALA A 459 -18.45 -1.94 -26.77
N SER A 460 -18.38 -1.18 -25.68
CA SER A 460 -17.24 -0.30 -25.37
C SER A 460 -15.95 -1.06 -25.10
N LEU A 461 -16.05 -2.26 -24.53
CA LEU A 461 -14.89 -3.11 -24.20
C LEU A 461 -14.62 -4.22 -25.24
N GLY A 462 -15.45 -4.34 -26.28
CA GLY A 462 -15.34 -5.41 -27.26
C GLY A 462 -15.54 -6.81 -26.65
N LEU A 463 -16.39 -6.94 -25.63
CA LEU A 463 -16.64 -8.19 -24.91
C LEU A 463 -17.97 -8.82 -25.34
N GLY A 464 -18.05 -10.15 -25.26
CA GLY A 464 -19.34 -10.86 -25.32
C GLY A 464 -20.19 -10.56 -24.09
N ALA A 465 -21.52 -10.62 -24.23
CA ALA A 465 -22.48 -10.24 -23.19
C ALA A 465 -22.26 -10.99 -21.86
N GLU A 466 -21.98 -12.30 -21.90
CA GLU A 466 -21.74 -13.10 -20.70
C GLU A 466 -20.51 -12.62 -19.92
N ARG A 467 -19.38 -12.43 -20.61
CA ARG A 467 -18.13 -11.93 -19.99
C ARG A 467 -18.25 -10.50 -19.52
N ALA A 468 -18.96 -9.65 -20.28
CA ALA A 468 -19.26 -8.29 -19.88
C ALA A 468 -20.12 -8.26 -18.60
N TRP A 469 -21.15 -9.10 -18.52
CA TRP A 469 -22.03 -9.18 -17.36
C TRP A 469 -21.32 -9.71 -16.11
N ALA A 470 -20.44 -10.71 -16.26
CA ALA A 470 -19.62 -11.22 -15.17
C ALA A 470 -18.70 -10.14 -14.55
N GLN A 471 -18.32 -9.11 -15.31
CA GLN A 471 -17.57 -7.95 -14.81
C GLN A 471 -18.49 -6.84 -14.30
N LEU A 472 -19.59 -6.57 -15.01
CA LEU A 472 -20.47 -5.44 -14.76
C LEU A 472 -21.33 -5.64 -13.51
N ALA A 473 -21.90 -6.83 -13.30
CA ALA A 473 -22.83 -7.07 -12.19
C ALA A 473 -22.20 -6.79 -10.80
N PRO A 474 -20.98 -7.31 -10.48
CA PRO A 474 -20.31 -6.96 -9.22
C PRO A 474 -19.95 -5.47 -9.13
N ALA A 475 -19.66 -4.81 -10.26
CA ALA A 475 -19.36 -3.39 -10.28
C ALA A 475 -20.61 -2.55 -9.95
N LEU A 476 -21.77 -2.88 -10.51
CA LEU A 476 -23.04 -2.22 -10.19
C LEU A 476 -23.43 -2.39 -8.72
N GLU A 477 -23.26 -3.60 -8.17
CA GLU A 477 -23.49 -3.86 -6.75
C GLU A 477 -22.55 -3.04 -5.85
N GLY A 478 -21.26 -2.97 -6.21
CA GLY A 478 -20.27 -2.14 -5.51
C GLY A 478 -20.58 -0.64 -5.58
N LEU A 479 -20.99 -0.14 -6.74
CA LEU A 479 -21.39 1.26 -6.93
C LEU A 479 -22.65 1.60 -6.13
N ALA A 480 -23.64 0.70 -6.12
CA ALA A 480 -24.88 0.91 -5.37
C ALA A 480 -24.63 0.89 -3.85
N SER A 481 -23.85 -0.07 -3.35
CA SER A 481 -23.53 -0.17 -1.92
C SER A 481 -22.66 0.98 -1.39
N SER A 482 -21.92 1.66 -2.26
CA SER A 482 -21.12 2.85 -1.91
C SER A 482 -21.87 4.18 -2.09
N GLY A 483 -23.12 4.15 -2.54
CA GLY A 483 -23.91 5.35 -2.82
C GLY A 483 -23.52 6.09 -4.12
N MET A 484 -22.65 5.50 -4.94
CA MET A 484 -22.25 6.10 -6.23
C MET A 484 -23.38 6.07 -7.25
N ILE A 485 -24.23 5.04 -7.19
CA ILE A 485 -25.44 4.95 -8.00
C ILE A 485 -26.63 4.57 -7.13
N GLU A 486 -27.82 4.94 -7.57
CA GLU A 486 -29.08 4.63 -6.91
C GLU A 486 -29.97 3.83 -7.86
N ARG A 487 -30.67 2.83 -7.32
CA ARG A 487 -31.67 2.09 -8.08
C ARG A 487 -32.98 2.87 -8.10
N VAL A 488 -33.47 3.20 -9.29
CA VAL A 488 -34.74 3.87 -9.50
C VAL A 488 -35.84 2.81 -9.64
N LEU A 489 -36.78 2.78 -8.70
CA LEU A 489 -37.98 1.96 -8.81
C LEU A 489 -38.99 2.68 -9.73
N GLU A 490 -39.39 2.03 -10.82
CA GLU A 490 -40.52 2.51 -11.64
C GLU A 490 -41.80 2.47 -10.77
N GLY A 491 -42.30 3.65 -10.36
CA GLY A 491 -43.59 3.71 -9.64
C GLY A 491 -43.90 4.94 -8.77
N ALA A 492 -42.95 5.82 -8.43
CA ALA A 492 -43.28 7.04 -7.68
C ALA A 492 -43.73 8.17 -8.62
N HIS A 493 -44.93 8.03 -9.18
CA HIS A 493 -45.66 9.20 -9.68
C HIS A 493 -45.85 10.16 -8.49
N VAL A 494 -45.09 11.26 -8.48
CA VAL A 494 -45.40 12.43 -7.65
C VAL A 494 -46.72 12.98 -8.19
N SER A 495 -47.83 12.57 -7.58
CA SER A 495 -49.09 13.27 -7.66
C SER A 495 -48.93 14.61 -6.96
N GLY A 496 -48.38 15.59 -7.70
CA GLY A 496 -48.42 16.99 -7.34
C GLY A 496 -49.88 17.44 -7.31
N GLY A 497 -50.52 17.25 -6.16
CA GLY A 497 -51.80 17.84 -5.85
C GLY A 497 -51.68 19.35 -5.87
N VAL A 498 -52.15 19.95 -6.95
CA VAL A 498 -52.61 21.34 -6.94
C VAL A 498 -53.82 21.37 -6.02
N SER A 499 -53.78 22.21 -4.99
CA SER A 499 -54.97 22.66 -4.27
C SER A 499 -54.98 24.20 -4.29
N PRO A 500 -56.18 24.79 -4.39
CA PRO A 500 -56.43 26.13 -4.93
C PRO A 500 -55.94 27.28 -4.06
#